data_AF-A0A0B6YZC1-F1
#
_entry.id   AF-A0A0B6YZC1-F1
#
_cell.length_a   1.000
_cell.length_b   1.000
_cell.length_c   1.000
_cell.angle_alpha   90.00
_cell.angle_beta   90.00
_cell.angle_gamma   90.00
#
_symmetry.space_group_name_H-M   'P 1'
#
loop_
_entity.id
_entity.type
_entity.pdbx_description
1 polymer ?
#
loop_
_entity_poly.entity_id
_entity_poly.type
_entity_poly.pdbx_seq_one_letter_code
_entity_poly.pdbx_strand_id
1 'polypeptide(L)' 'ENAVCDDYITEKLWRPLMVGAVPIVFGSPKVKDFLPSNESALLITDFQSPEHLAKHVLYLNHQNNKYDKLRH' A
#
# COMPACT_ATOMS: atom_id res chain seq x y z
N GLU A 1 8.54 2.76 5.61
CA GLU A 1 9.87 3.39 5.64
C GLU A 1 10.23 3.75 7.08
N ASN A 2 11.51 3.98 7.37
CA ASN A 2 11.97 4.28 8.73
C ASN A 2 11.74 5.75 9.13
N ALA A 3 11.34 6.60 8.17
CA ALA A 3 10.96 7.99 8.36
C ALA A 3 9.96 8.40 7.27
N VAL A 4 9.20 9.48 7.51
CA VAL A 4 8.35 10.13 6.52
C VAL A 4 9.16 11.26 5.89
N CYS A 5 9.50 11.12 4.61
CA CYS A 5 10.29 12.09 3.85
C CYS A 5 9.97 11.96 2.36
N ASP A 6 9.87 13.08 1.64
CA ASP A 6 9.41 13.15 0.26
C ASP A 6 10.20 12.27 -0.72
N ASP A 7 11.51 12.14 -0.53
CA ASP A 7 12.36 11.41 -1.47
C ASP A 7 12.88 10.08 -0.87
N TYR A 8 12.29 9.61 0.24
CA TYR A 8 12.69 8.38 0.90
C TYR A 8 11.78 7.20 0.53
N ILE A 9 12.06 6.60 -0.63
CA ILE A 9 11.43 5.38 -1.14
C ILE A 9 12.51 4.33 -1.33
N THR A 10 12.36 3.17 -0.71
CA THR A 10 13.37 2.11 -0.70
C THR A 10 12.84 0.78 -1.25
N GLU A 11 13.62 -0.29 -1.12
CA GLU A 11 13.24 -1.66 -1.51
C GLU A 11 11.95 -2.16 -0.85
N LYS A 12 11.52 -1.52 0.24
CA LYS A 12 10.30 -1.88 0.99
C LYS A 12 9.03 -1.69 0.17
N LEU A 13 9.03 -0.76 -0.79
CA LEU A 13 7.94 -0.63 -1.76
C LEU A 13 8.02 -1.74 -2.82
N TRP A 14 9.21 -1.95 -3.38
CA TRP A 14 9.40 -2.79 -4.57
C TRP A 14 9.33 -4.30 -4.30
N ARG A 15 9.87 -4.78 -3.16
CA ARG A 15 9.93 -6.22 -2.86
C ARG A 15 8.55 -6.89 -2.82
N PRO A 16 7.52 -6.32 -2.14
CA PRO A 16 6.18 -6.89 -2.17
C PRO A 16 5.56 -6.90 -3.57
N LEU A 17 5.70 -5.81 -4.33
CA LEU A 17 5.18 -5.70 -5.69
C LEU A 17 5.77 -6.80 -6.59
N MET A 18 7.09 -7.01 -6.55
CA MET A 18 7.76 -8.03 -7.36
C MET A 18 7.30 -9.48 -7.08
N VAL A 19 6.81 -9.77 -5.87
CA VAL A 19 6.27 -11.11 -5.52
C VAL A 19 4.75 -11.18 -5.63
N GLY A 20 4.12 -10.14 -6.20
CA GLY A 20 2.68 -10.03 -6.39
C GLY A 20 1.89 -9.81 -5.09
N ALA A 21 2.55 -9.33 -4.03
CA ALA A 21 1.89 -8.92 -2.78
C ALA A 21 1.55 -7.43 -2.81
N VAL A 22 0.46 -7.06 -2.13
CA VAL A 22 0.03 -5.65 -1.99
C VAL A 22 0.73 -5.02 -0.79
N PRO A 23 1.63 -4.03 -0.96
CA PRO A 23 2.29 -3.36 0.15
C PRO A 23 1.33 -2.42 0.91
N ILE A 24 1.51 -2.37 2.23
CA ILE A 24 0.96 -1.31 3.09
C ILE A 24 2.10 -0.34 3.40
N VAL A 25 1.97 0.92 2.96
CA VAL A 25 3.09 1.86 2.93
C VAL A 25 2.83 3.08 3.82
N PHE A 26 3.83 3.39 4.64
CA PHE A 26 3.95 4.65 5.37
C PHE A 26 5.38 5.16 5.22
N GLY A 27 5.52 6.38 4.70
CA GLY A 27 6.79 6.91 4.22
C GLY A 27 6.57 8.12 3.34
N SER A 28 7.25 8.18 2.20
CA SER A 28 7.12 9.29 1.25
C SER A 28 5.67 9.51 0.76
N PRO A 29 5.16 10.77 0.74
CA PRO A 29 3.90 11.11 0.09
C PRO A 29 3.93 10.95 -1.44
N LYS A 30 5.12 10.92 -2.05
CA LYS A 30 5.32 10.72 -3.50
C LYS A 30 5.23 9.26 -3.92
N VAL A 31 5.03 8.31 -3.00
CA VAL A 31 4.89 6.87 -3.33
C VAL A 31 3.88 6.61 -4.44
N LYS A 32 2.78 7.40 -4.49
CA LYS A 32 1.75 7.29 -5.54
C LYS A 32 2.31 7.39 -6.96
N ASP A 33 3.34 8.21 -7.16
CA ASP A 33 3.95 8.45 -8.48
C ASP A 33 4.73 7.23 -9.01
N PHE A 34 5.03 6.27 -8.14
CA PHE A 34 5.84 5.08 -8.43
C PHE A 34 5.04 3.78 -8.48
N LEU A 35 3.73 3.83 -8.21
CA LEU A 35 2.91 2.62 -8.19
C LEU A 35 2.55 2.17 -9.62
N PRO A 36 2.51 0.86 -9.90
CA PRO A 36 2.01 0.33 -11.17
C PRO A 36 0.57 0.77 -11.48
N SER A 37 -0.27 0.86 -10.44
CA SER A 37 -1.57 1.50 -10.46
C SER A 37 -1.85 2.18 -9.13
N ASN A 38 -2.76 3.16 -9.11
CA ASN A 38 -3.17 3.84 -7.88
C ASN A 38 -3.78 2.90 -6.82
N GLU A 39 -4.17 1.68 -7.21
CA GLU A 39 -4.75 0.67 -6.34
C GLU A 39 -3.73 -0.39 -5.89
N SER A 40 -2.51 -0.39 -6.47
CA SER A 40 -1.50 -1.42 -6.20
C SER A 40 -0.83 -1.35 -4.83
N ALA A 41 -1.20 -0.41 -3.96
CA ALA A 41 -0.72 -0.29 -2.59
C ALA A 41 -1.78 0.34 -1.69
N LEU A 42 -1.72 0.01 -0.39
CA LEU A 42 -2.49 0.69 0.64
C LEU A 42 -1.61 1.72 1.34
N LEU A 43 -1.92 3.00 1.20
CA LEU A 43 -1.14 4.06 1.84
C LEU A 43 -1.79 4.45 3.16
N ILE A 44 -1.04 4.43 4.25
CA ILE A 44 -1.57 4.74 5.58
C ILE A 44 -2.18 6.15 5.61
N THR A 45 -1.61 7.09 4.85
CA THR A 45 -2.09 8.48 4.73
C THR A 45 -3.47 8.61 4.09
N ASP A 46 -3.98 7.58 3.40
CA ASP A 46 -5.31 7.58 2.80
C ASP A 46 -6.40 7.14 3.81
N PHE A 47 -6.02 6.76 5.04
CA PHE A 47 -6.93 6.34 6.09
C PHE A 47 -6.96 7.35 7.24
N GLN A 48 -8.16 7.58 7.79
CA GLN A 48 -8.36 8.51 8.91
C GLN A 48 -7.69 8.04 10.21
N SER A 49 -7.52 6.72 10.38
CA SER A 49 -6.88 6.13 11.55
C SER A 49 -6.37 4.71 11.27
N PRO A 50 -5.44 4.17 12.10
CA PRO A 50 -5.00 2.77 11.99
C PRO A 50 -6.15 1.76 12.06
N GLU A 51 -7.22 2.05 12.82
CA GLU A 51 -8.40 1.20 12.92
C GLU A 51 -9.18 1.15 11.60
N HIS A 52 -9.25 2.26 10.86
CA HIS A 52 -9.88 2.29 9.53
C HIS A 52 -9.10 1.45 8.53
N LEU A 53 -7.76 1.54 8.55
CA LEU A 53 -6.89 0.68 7.75
C LEU A 53 -7.09 -0.79 8.11
N ALA A 54 -7.11 -1.14 9.40
CA ALA A 54 -7.31 -2.52 9.84
C ALA A 54 -8.65 -3.09 9.36
N LYS A 55 -9.74 -2.31 9.47
CA LYS A 55 -11.06 -2.69 8.93
C LYS A 55 -11.03 -2.90 7.43
N HIS A 56 -10.31 -2.06 6.68
CA HIS A 56 -10.18 -2.20 5.24
C HIS A 56 -9.38 -3.45 4.85
N VAL A 57 -8.29 -3.76 5.55
CA VAL A 57 -7.51 -4.99 5.34
C VAL A 57 -8.36 -6.23 5.60
N LEU A 58 -9.12 -6.26 6.70
CA LEU A 58 -10.06 -7.36 6.99
C LEU A 58 -11.12 -7.49 5.89
N TYR A 59 -11.65 -6.37 5.41
CA TYR A 59 -12.62 -6.36 4.32
C TYR A 59 -12.06 -6.99 3.03
N LEU A 60 -10.83 -6.63 2.65
CA LEU A 60 -10.16 -7.21 1.48
C LEU A 60 -9.89 -8.71 1.65
N ASN A 61 -9.48 -9.13 2.86
CA ASN A 61 -9.23 -10.53 3.19
C ASN A 61 -10.47 -11.43 3.04
N HIS A 62 -11.67 -10.87 3.17
CA HIS A 62 -12.94 -11.60 2.97
C HIS A 62 -13.50 -11.51 1.55
N GLN A 63 -12.84 -10.78 0.63
CA GLN A 63 -13.32 -10.49 -0.72
C GLN A 63 -12.18 -10.68 -1.73
N ASN A 64 -11.89 -11.93 -2.10
CA ASN A 64 -10.78 -12.27 -3.01
C ASN A 64 -10.80 -11.44 -4.30
N ASN A 65 -11.98 -11.26 -4.91
CA ASN A 65 -12.15 -10.46 -6.13
C ASN A 65 -11.74 -8.99 -5.97
N LYS A 66 -11.82 -8.44 -4.75
CA LYS A 66 -11.38 -7.07 -4.47
C LYS A 66 -9.89 -7.05 -4.22
N TYR A 67 -9.37 -7.98 -3.42
CA TYR A 67 -7.93 -8.11 -3.21
C TYR A 67 -7.16 -8.29 -4.52
N ASP A 68 -7.68 -9.12 -5.43
CA ASP A 68 -7.04 -9.40 -6.72
C ASP A 68 -6.96 -8.16 -7.63
N LYS A 69 -7.83 -7.17 -7.47
CA LYS A 69 -7.72 -5.89 -8.22
C LYS A 69 -6.53 -5.04 -7.79
N LEU A 70 -6.06 -5.21 -6.56
CA LEU A 70 -4.86 -4.53 -6.07
C LEU A 70 -3.59 -5.24 -6.54
N ARG A 71 -3.69 -6.49 -6.99
CA ARG A 71 -2.57 -7.22 -7.60
C ARG A 71 -2.44 -6.79 -9.06
N HIS A 72 -1.20 -6.57 -9.47
CA HIS A 72 -0.79 -6.20 -10.83
C HIS A 72 -0.23 -7.44 -11.53
#